data_AF-A0A7C5L712-F1
#
_entry.id   AF-A0A7C5L712-F1
#
_cell.length_a   1.000
_cell.length_b   1.000
_cell.length_c   1.000
_cell.angle_alpha   90.00
_cell.angle_beta   90.00
_cell.angle_gamma   90.00
#
_symmetry.space_group_name_H-M   'P 1'
#
loop_
_entity.id
_entity.type
_entity.pdbx_description
1 polymer ?
#
loop_
_entity_poly.entity_id
_entity_poly.type
_entity_poly.pdbx_seq_one_letter_code
_entity_poly.pdbx_strand_id
1 'polypeptide(L)'
;MEVVLLSLYAGSLFLLVSTVAPVLLRTEFDKDLAGRFYGRILWRFYKIAFFLLLLYLIWGEKWIGILLLTGLSLNVAISMWLRQYKRTLGGIEIYDYNAPERVRFRRVSYLSTAVLLTNFFISTIILLKEVE
;
A
#
# COMPACT_ATOMS: atom_id res chain seq x y z
N MET A 1 -20.12 -11.22 9.03
CA MET A 1 -19.89 -9.86 8.47
C MET A 1 -18.42 -9.50 8.49
N GLU A 2 -17.69 -9.85 9.56
CA GLU A 2 -16.23 -9.75 9.66
C GLU A 2 -15.48 -10.40 8.49
N VAL A 3 -15.78 -11.66 8.15
CA VAL A 3 -15.14 -12.41 7.05
C VAL A 3 -15.28 -11.68 5.72
N VAL A 4 -16.43 -11.06 5.45
CA VAL A 4 -16.67 -10.29 4.21
C VAL A 4 -15.79 -9.04 4.18
N LEU A 5 -15.69 -8.31 5.29
CA LEU A 5 -14.85 -7.12 5.38
C LEU A 5 -13.37 -7.46 5.24
N LEU A 6 -12.93 -8.54 5.90
CA LEU A 6 -11.56 -9.03 5.81
C LEU A 6 -11.25 -9.54 4.40
N SER A 7 -12.19 -10.23 3.74
CA SER A 7 -12.07 -10.68 2.35
C SER A 7 -11.94 -9.51 1.38
N LEU A 8 -12.77 -8.47 1.53
CA LEU A 8 -12.69 -7.26 0.71
C LEU A 8 -11.36 -6.54 0.91
N TYR A 9 -10.90 -6.44 2.17
CA TYR A 9 -9.62 -5.85 2.50
C TYR A 9 -8.45 -6.63 1.90
N ALA A 10 -8.37 -7.94 2.14
CA ALA A 10 -7.32 -8.81 1.60
C ALA A 10 -7.32 -8.84 0.07
N GLY A 11 -8.50 -8.92 -0.56
CA GLY A 11 -8.65 -8.88 -2.02
C GLY A 11 -8.20 -7.55 -2.62
N SER A 12 -8.53 -6.42 -1.98
CA SER A 12 -8.07 -5.11 -2.43
C SER A 12 -6.55 -4.95 -2.28
N LEU A 13 -5.96 -5.49 -1.21
CA LEU A 13 -4.52 -5.55 -1.03
C LEU A 13 -3.86 -6.41 -2.11
N PHE A 14 -4.40 -7.59 -2.41
CA PHE A 14 -3.91 -8.46 -3.47
C PHE A 14 -3.86 -7.74 -4.82
N LEU A 15 -4.94 -7.07 -5.24
CA LEU A 15 -4.96 -6.30 -6.48
C LEU A 15 -3.88 -5.22 -6.48
N LEU A 16 -3.69 -4.54 -5.35
CA LEU A 16 -2.72 -3.47 -5.24
C LEU A 16 -1.27 -3.98 -5.35
N VAL A 17 -0.92 -5.05 -4.64
CA VAL A 17 0.46 -5.57 -4.58
C VAL A 17 0.82 -6.49 -5.75
N SER A 18 -0.14 -7.23 -6.30
CA SER A 18 0.09 -8.22 -7.37
C SER A 18 -0.18 -7.68 -8.77
N THR A 19 -1.03 -6.65 -8.90
CA THR A 19 -1.39 -6.08 -10.22
C THR A 19 -0.93 -4.64 -10.35
N VAL A 20 -1.41 -3.74 -9.48
CA VAL A 20 -1.20 -2.30 -9.64
C VAL A 20 0.27 -1.91 -9.46
N ALA A 21 0.92 -2.37 -8.39
CA ALA A 21 2.30 -2.05 -8.10
C ALA A 21 3.27 -2.60 -9.16
N PRO A 22 3.19 -3.87 -9.61
CA PRO A 22 4.06 -4.38 -10.66
C PRO A 22 3.92 -3.62 -11.98
N VAL A 23 2.69 -3.31 -12.41
CA VAL A 23 2.46 -2.60 -13.67
C VAL A 23 2.98 -1.16 -13.62
N LEU A 24 2.67 -0.42 -12.56
CA LEU A 24 2.95 1.02 -12.51
C LEU A 24 4.34 1.38 -11.95
N LEU A 25 4.96 0.52 -11.14
CA LEU A 25 6.29 0.81 -10.59
C LEU A 25 7.42 0.27 -11.47
N ARG A 26 7.17 -0.77 -12.28
CA ARG A 26 8.19 -1.38 -13.16
C ARG A 26 8.24 -0.79 -14.56
N THR A 27 7.25 0.01 -14.99
CA THR A 27 7.34 0.69 -16.29
C THR A 27 8.60 1.55 -16.37
N GLU A 28 9.26 1.51 -17.53
CA GLU A 28 10.43 2.32 -17.86
C GLU A 28 10.02 3.64 -18.55
N PHE A 29 8.89 3.61 -19.26
CA PHE A 29 8.30 4.76 -19.93
C PHE A 29 7.40 5.56 -18.99
N ASP A 30 7.44 6.90 -19.11
CA ASP A 30 6.64 7.86 -18.36
C ASP A 30 6.55 7.54 -16.86
N LYS A 31 7.70 7.25 -16.24
CA LYS A 31 7.86 6.92 -14.82
C LYS A 31 7.14 7.91 -13.91
N ASP A 32 7.20 9.19 -14.24
CA ASP A 32 6.55 10.23 -13.45
C ASP A 32 5.03 10.19 -13.55
N LEU A 33 4.50 9.91 -14.75
CA LEU A 33 3.06 9.72 -14.97
C LEU A 33 2.56 8.47 -14.25
N ALA A 34 3.26 7.34 -14.42
CA ALA A 34 2.93 6.08 -13.78
C ALA A 34 2.96 6.21 -12.25
N GLY A 35 3.97 6.89 -11.71
CA GLY A 35 4.05 7.20 -10.28
C GLY A 35 2.90 8.09 -9.78
N ARG A 36 2.46 9.08 -10.57
CA ARG A 36 1.28 9.91 -10.24
C ARG A 36 0.00 9.06 -10.22
N PHE A 37 -0.15 8.16 -11.20
CA PHE A 37 -1.32 7.30 -11.30
C PHE A 37 -1.36 6.28 -10.15
N TYR A 38 -0.23 5.63 -9.87
CA TYR A 38 -0.06 4.74 -8.72
C TYR A 38 -0.42 5.46 -7.41
N GLY A 39 0.14 6.65 -7.19
CA GLY A 39 -0.16 7.45 -6.01
C GLY A 39 -1.64 7.74 -5.86
N ARG A 40 -2.34 8.08 -6.95
CA ARG A 40 -3.80 8.34 -6.92
C ARG A 40 -4.59 7.09 -6.53
N ILE A 41 -4.26 5.92 -7.08
CA ILE A 41 -4.89 4.65 -6.72
C ILE A 41 -4.63 4.35 -5.26
N LEU A 42 -3.38 4.45 -4.82
CA LEU A 42 -2.95 4.18 -3.46
C LEU A 42 -3.69 5.05 -2.43
N TRP A 43 -3.83 6.35 -2.70
CA TRP A 43 -4.57 7.26 -1.82
C TRP A 43 -6.07 6.95 -1.74
N ARG A 44 -6.68 6.45 -2.83
CA ARG A 44 -8.07 5.99 -2.81
C ARG A 44 -8.21 4.69 -2.04
N PHE A 45 -7.28 3.75 -2.28
CA PHE A 45 -7.19 2.50 -1.54
C PHE A 45 -7.11 2.75 -0.03
N TYR A 46 -6.23 3.65 0.45
CA TYR A 46 -6.12 3.92 1.89
C TYR A 46 -7.42 4.38 2.53
N LYS A 47 -8.22 5.20 1.85
CA LYS A 47 -9.52 5.63 2.36
C LYS A 47 -10.46 4.44 2.50
N ILE A 48 -10.57 3.63 1.45
CA ILE A 48 -11.46 2.47 1.43
C ILE A 48 -11.02 1.44 2.48
N ALA A 49 -9.72 1.11 2.49
CA ALA A 49 -9.10 0.19 3.44
C ALA A 49 -9.30 0.63 4.89
N PHE A 50 -9.15 1.93 5.18
CA PHE A 50 -9.38 2.46 6.52
C PHE A 50 -10.82 2.22 6.98
N PHE A 51 -11.81 2.51 6.12
CA PHE A 51 -13.22 2.27 6.47
C PHE A 51 -13.53 0.78 6.61
N LEU A 52 -12.99 -0.08 5.74
CA LEU A 52 -13.15 -1.53 5.86
C LEU A 52 -12.62 -2.05 7.20
N LEU A 53 -11.42 -1.62 7.59
CA LEU A 53 -10.80 -2.03 8.85
C LEU A 53 -11.48 -1.42 10.08
N LEU A 54 -12.00 -0.19 9.97
CA LEU A 54 -12.79 0.41 11.04
C LEU A 54 -14.09 -0.37 11.29
N LEU A 55 -14.77 -0.77 10.21
CA LEU A 55 -15.95 -1.63 10.32
C LEU A 55 -15.60 -3.01 10.87
N TYR A 56 -14.47 -3.60 10.45
CA TYR A 56 -13.99 -4.86 11.02
C TYR A 56 -13.69 -4.72 12.52
N LEU A 57 -13.09 -3.60 12.95
CA LEU A 57 -12.82 -3.34 14.37
C LEU A 57 -14.10 -3.26 15.23
N ILE A 58 -15.21 -2.80 14.65
CA ILE A 58 -16.50 -2.71 15.34
C ILE A 58 -17.18 -4.09 15.45
N TRP A 59 -17.10 -4.90 14.40
CA TRP A 59 -17.88 -6.15 14.29
C TRP A 59 -17.10 -7.45 14.47
N GLY A 60 -15.76 -7.41 14.40
CA GLY A 60 -14.89 -8.59 14.49
C GLY A 60 -13.94 -8.52 15.68
N GLU A 61 -12.83 -9.25 15.57
CA GLU A 61 -11.83 -9.34 16.63
C GLU A 61 -10.98 -8.06 16.72
N LYS A 62 -11.00 -7.43 17.90
CA LYS A 62 -10.46 -6.08 18.09
C LYS A 62 -8.94 -6.04 17.95
N TRP A 63 -8.23 -7.03 18.46
CA TRP A 63 -6.77 -7.07 18.37
C TRP A 63 -6.29 -7.24 16.94
N ILE A 64 -6.96 -8.06 16.15
CA ILE A 64 -6.73 -8.23 14.72
C ILE A 64 -7.01 -6.91 13.99
N GLY A 65 -8.15 -6.27 14.26
CA GLY A 65 -8.48 -4.98 13.66
C GLY A 65 -7.40 -3.92 13.94
N ILE A 66 -6.91 -3.83 15.18
CA ILE A 66 -5.82 -2.93 15.58
C ILE A 66 -4.51 -3.28 14.86
N LEU A 67 -4.16 -4.56 14.77
CA LEU A 67 -2.97 -5.02 14.07
C LEU A 67 -2.98 -4.61 12.59
N LEU A 68 -4.08 -4.87 11.89
CA LEU A 68 -4.24 -4.54 10.47
C LEU A 68 -4.24 -3.01 10.26
N LEU A 69 -4.90 -2.24 11.13
CA LEU A 69 -4.90 -0.78 11.11
C LEU A 69 -3.51 -0.20 11.34
N THR A 70 -2.72 -0.81 12.23
CA THR A 70 -1.34 -0.40 12.48
C THR A 70 -0.50 -0.58 11.22
N GLY A 71 -0.63 -1.73 10.54
CA GLY A 71 0.05 -1.98 9.27
C GLY A 71 -0.39 -0.99 8.17
N LEU A 72 -1.69 -0.66 8.09
CA LEU A 72 -2.21 0.32 7.13
C LEU A 72 -1.66 1.71 7.43
N SER A 73 -1.67 2.11 8.70
CA SER A 73 -1.21 3.43 9.17
C SER A 73 0.29 3.62 8.93
N LEU A 74 1.09 2.59 9.19
CA LEU A 74 2.52 2.58 8.86
C LEU A 74 2.72 2.82 7.36
N ASN A 75 1.92 2.17 6.52
CA ASN A 75 2.01 2.34 5.08
C ASN A 75 1.64 3.75 4.62
N VAL A 76 0.58 4.33 5.22
CA VAL A 76 0.18 5.72 4.98
C VAL A 76 1.31 6.68 5.34
N ALA A 77 1.96 6.49 6.49
CA ALA A 77 3.07 7.34 6.93
C ALA A 77 4.25 7.29 5.95
N ILE A 78 4.66 6.10 5.49
CA ILE A 78 5.70 5.93 4.48
C ILE A 78 5.30 6.64 3.18
N SER A 79 4.05 6.50 2.75
CA SER A 79 3.53 7.13 1.53
C SER A 79 3.42 8.64 1.63
N MET A 80 3.09 9.18 2.81
CA MET A 80 3.16 10.62 3.09
C MET A 80 4.59 11.13 2.94
N TRP A 81 5.55 10.42 3.53
CA TRP A 81 6.97 10.75 3.40
C TRP A 81 7.43 10.72 1.94
N LEU A 82 7.09 9.67 1.18
CA LEU A 82 7.40 9.55 -0.25
C LEU A 82 6.79 10.70 -1.06
N ARG A 83 5.55 11.08 -0.77
CA ARG A 83 4.88 12.19 -1.44
C ARG A 83 5.60 13.51 -1.18
N GLN A 84 6.02 13.75 0.05
CA GLN A 84 6.76 14.96 0.40
C GLN A 84 8.15 14.96 -0.24
N TYR A 85 8.85 13.84 -0.20
CA TYR A 85 10.16 13.68 -0.82
C TYR A 85 10.11 13.83 -2.34
N LYS A 86 9.06 13.30 -3.00
CA LYS A 86 8.85 13.52 -4.43
C LYS A 86 8.64 14.99 -4.77
N ARG A 87 7.89 15.73 -3.94
CA ARG A 87 7.68 17.17 -4.13
C ARG A 87 8.99 17.96 -4.05
N THR A 88 9.92 17.56 -3.19
CA THR A 88 11.23 18.21 -3.09
C THR A 88 12.14 17.89 -4.27
N LEU A 89 12.00 16.69 -4.86
CA LEU A 89 12.78 16.27 -6.03
C LEU A 89 12.23 16.80 -7.36
N GLY A 90 10.92 17.05 -7.46
CA GLY A 90 10.28 17.37 -8.72
C GLY A 90 10.14 16.13 -9.62
N GLY A 91 10.68 16.18 -10.83
CA GLY A 91 10.65 15.08 -11.79
C GLY A 91 11.73 14.04 -11.50
N ILE A 92 11.36 12.79 -11.27
CA ILE A 92 12.31 11.72 -10.96
C ILE A 92 13.13 11.33 -12.20
N GLU A 93 12.57 11.56 -13.39
CA GLU A 93 13.22 11.29 -14.68
C GLU A 93 14.41 12.22 -14.97
N ILE A 94 14.49 13.36 -14.28
CA ILE A 94 15.60 14.32 -14.42
C ILE A 94 16.90 13.75 -13.81
N TYR A 95 16.78 12.84 -12.84
CA TYR A 95 17.90 12.26 -12.13
C TYR A 95 18.39 10.98 -12.82
N ASP A 96 19.72 10.83 -12.89
CA ASP A 96 20.37 9.59 -13.29
C ASP A 96 19.84 8.40 -12.46
N TYR A 97 19.80 7.22 -13.07
CA TYR A 97 19.28 6.01 -12.44
C TYR A 97 19.95 5.66 -11.10
N ASN A 98 21.25 5.97 -10.99
CA ASN A 98 22.09 5.70 -9.82
C ASN A 98 22.25 6.92 -8.90
N ALA A 99 21.63 8.06 -9.23
CA ALA A 99 21.63 9.23 -8.36
C ALA A 99 21.09 8.85 -6.96
N PRO A 100 21.74 9.31 -5.87
CA PRO A 100 21.38 8.89 -4.52
C PRO A 100 19.93 9.22 -4.17
N GLU A 101 19.38 10.29 -4.74
CA GLU A 101 17.99 10.72 -4.57
C GLU A 101 17.00 9.71 -5.15
N ARG A 102 17.24 9.28 -6.39
CA ARG A 102 16.40 8.31 -7.09
C ARG A 102 16.51 6.92 -6.46
N VAL A 103 17.71 6.54 -6.00
CA VAL A 103 17.93 5.30 -5.24
C VAL A 103 17.14 5.32 -3.93
N ARG A 104 17.20 6.43 -3.17
CA ARG A 104 16.46 6.59 -1.92
C ARG A 104 14.95 6.51 -2.16
N PHE A 105 14.44 7.24 -3.17
CA PHE A 105 13.02 7.18 -3.53
C PHE A 105 12.56 5.75 -3.87
N ARG A 106 13.35 5.02 -4.66
CA ARG A 106 13.08 3.63 -5.04
C ARG A 106 13.08 2.68 -3.84
N ARG A 107 14.08 2.78 -2.96
CA ARG A 107 14.16 1.94 -1.75
C ARG A 107 12.95 2.14 -0.84
N VAL A 108 12.54 3.38 -0.60
CA VAL A 108 11.38 3.66 0.25
C VAL A 108 10.07 3.27 -0.44
N SER A 109 9.99 3.39 -1.77
CA SER A 109 8.86 2.86 -2.55
C SER A 109 8.73 1.34 -2.39
N TYR A 110 9.84 0.60 -2.46
CA TYR A 110 9.85 -0.84 -2.19
C TYR A 110 9.50 -1.18 -0.76
N LEU A 111 9.94 -0.38 0.22
CA LEU A 111 9.53 -0.55 1.61
C LEU A 111 8.01 -0.39 1.77
N SER A 112 7.40 0.61 1.13
CA SER A 112 5.94 0.78 1.12
C SER A 112 5.24 -0.45 0.52
N THR A 113 5.70 -0.94 -0.63
CA THR A 113 5.12 -2.14 -1.24
C THR A 113 5.29 -3.37 -0.35
N ALA A 114 6.45 -3.53 0.30
CA ALA A 114 6.71 -4.63 1.22
C ALA A 114 5.77 -4.60 2.43
N VAL A 115 5.53 -3.43 3.03
CA VAL A 115 4.58 -3.30 4.15
C VAL A 115 3.15 -3.66 3.73
N LEU A 116 2.71 -3.26 2.52
CA LEU A 116 1.40 -3.68 1.99
C LEU A 116 1.33 -5.18 1.78
N LEU A 117 2.41 -5.77 1.25
CA LEU A 117 2.51 -7.21 1.02
C LEU A 117 2.49 -8.00 2.34
N THR A 118 3.18 -7.53 3.37
CA THR A 118 3.10 -8.12 4.71
C THR A 118 1.67 -8.05 5.25
N ASN A 119 1.02 -6.90 5.12
CA ASN A 119 -0.36 -6.72 5.56
C ASN A 119 -1.32 -7.64 4.79
N PHE A 120 -1.08 -7.85 3.49
CA PHE A 120 -1.80 -8.83 2.66
C PHE A 120 -1.65 -10.24 3.22
N PHE A 121 -0.42 -10.71 3.47
CA PHE A 121 -0.21 -12.04 4.02
C PHE A 121 -0.85 -12.22 5.38
N ILE A 122 -0.71 -11.26 6.29
CA ILE A 122 -1.35 -11.30 7.60
C ILE A 122 -2.87 -11.40 7.45
N SER A 123 -3.48 -10.52 6.65
CA SER A 123 -4.93 -10.54 6.44
C SER A 123 -5.43 -11.85 5.82
N THR A 124 -4.65 -12.46 4.94
CA THR A 124 -4.99 -13.73 4.28
C THR A 124 -4.88 -14.90 5.24
N ILE A 125 -3.82 -14.97 6.07
CA ILE A 125 -3.65 -16.01 7.07
C ILE A 125 -4.82 -15.99 8.07
N ILE A 126 -5.21 -14.78 8.51
CA ILE A 126 -6.35 -14.62 9.42
C ILE A 126 -7.64 -15.06 8.73
N LEU A 127 -7.86 -14.64 7.49
CA LEU A 127 -9.05 -15.00 6.74
C LEU A 127 -9.18 -16.51 6.57
N LEU A 128 -8.09 -17.21 6.25
CA LEU A 128 -8.09 -18.67 6.12
C LEU A 128 -8.48 -19.34 7.45
N LYS A 129 -7.96 -18.82 8.57
CA LYS A 129 -8.30 -19.32 9.91
C LYS A 129 -9.75 -19.05 10.32
N GLU A 130 -10.35 -17.95 9.85
CA GLU A 130 -11.76 -17.63 10.14
C GLU A 130 -12.77 -18.42 9.27
N VAL A 131 -12.31 -19.01 8.16
CA VAL A 131 -13.14 -19.77 7.23
C VAL A 131 -13.09 -21.29 7.50
N GLU A 132 -12.05 -21.77 8.15
CA GLU A 132 -11.94 -23.13 8.72
C GLU A 132 -12.86 -23.33 9.93
#